data_AF-F4SDW1-F1
#
_entry.id   AF-F4SDW1-F1
#
_cell.length_a   1.000
_cell.length_b   1.000
_cell.length_c   1.000
_cell.angle_alpha   90.00
_cell.angle_beta   90.00
_cell.angle_gamma   90.00
#
_symmetry.space_group_name_H-M   'P 1'
#
loop_
_entity.id
_entity.type
_entity.pdbx_description
1 polymer ?
#
loop_
_entity_poly.entity_id
_entity_poly.type
_entity_poly.pdbx_seq_one_letter_code
_entity_poly.pdbx_strand_id
1 'polypeptide(L)'
;MTFDWKAPDKDIWNRTIATFVVKHWRYAYTQGAFNKESITPSHDTVTNCMGIVLRWIRGRTVDIRQCRRSPDKILQKETRRKKRVLFKYRVDSLSRLLKSSKLDNLTSEIMPNVDCCSDTEWDPEETRYPSVGLEWRSEQYTKILHQIDGISFKYCSSTRGPAHACKRFDQCRNEATHTNPQASVCIRGTQVQIEKFIAIQSVNLLKNN
;
A
#
# COMPACT_ATOMS: atom_id res chain seq x y z
N MET A 1 14.98 34.11 3.91
CA MET A 1 13.63 34.64 4.22
C MET A 1 12.63 33.50 4.05
N THR A 2 11.89 33.12 5.09
CA THR A 2 10.92 32.01 5.07
C THR A 2 9.64 32.42 5.78
N PHE A 3 8.53 31.72 5.48
CA PHE A 3 7.29 31.80 6.26
C PHE A 3 7.51 31.38 7.72
N ASP A 4 6.73 31.97 8.61
CA ASP A 4 6.57 31.47 9.98
C ASP A 4 5.52 30.35 9.97
N TRP A 5 6.01 29.12 10.06
CA TRP A 5 5.20 27.90 10.04
C TRP A 5 4.40 27.67 11.33
N LYS A 6 4.69 28.40 12.41
CA LYS A 6 3.93 28.32 13.67
C LYS A 6 2.75 29.29 13.65
N ALA A 7 2.94 30.47 13.08
CA ALA A 7 1.90 31.49 12.92
C ALA A 7 0.80 31.10 11.91
N PRO A 8 -0.42 31.65 12.05
CA PRO A 8 -1.48 31.47 11.06
C PRO A 8 -1.13 32.18 9.74
N ASP A 9 -1.82 31.83 8.65
CA ASP A 9 -1.63 32.48 7.34
C ASP A 9 -2.11 33.94 7.31
N LYS A 10 -2.96 34.32 8.28
CA LYS A 10 -3.42 35.71 8.46
C LYS A 10 -2.34 36.61 9.08
N ASP A 11 -1.29 36.02 9.64
CA ASP A 11 -0.19 36.76 10.27
C ASP A 11 0.48 37.73 9.29
N ILE A 12 0.91 38.89 9.81
CA ILE A 12 1.46 39.98 9.01
C ILE A 12 2.76 39.56 8.33
N TRP A 13 3.62 38.80 9.00
CA TRP A 13 4.85 38.29 8.41
C TRP A 13 4.52 37.35 7.25
N ASN A 14 3.65 36.36 7.47
CA ASN A 14 3.26 35.40 6.43
C ASN A 14 2.59 36.07 5.22
N ARG A 15 1.75 37.09 5.44
CA ARG A 15 1.17 37.91 4.37
C ARG A 15 2.23 38.73 3.62
N THR A 16 3.22 39.25 4.33
CA THR A 16 4.32 40.01 3.72
C THR A 16 5.16 39.11 2.82
N ILE A 17 5.58 37.94 3.31
CA ILE A 17 6.30 36.95 2.51
C ILE A 17 5.47 36.52 1.30
N ALA A 18 4.18 36.22 1.48
CA ALA A 18 3.31 35.79 0.38
C ALA A 18 3.19 36.88 -0.70
N THR A 19 3.09 38.15 -0.30
CA THR A 19 3.09 39.29 -1.24
C THR A 19 4.38 39.34 -2.05
N PHE A 20 5.54 39.15 -1.41
CA PHE A 20 6.82 39.09 -2.12
C PHE A 20 6.88 37.92 -3.11
N VAL A 21 6.43 36.73 -2.71
CA VAL A 21 6.38 35.55 -3.60
C VAL A 21 5.52 35.84 -4.84
N VAL A 22 4.32 36.38 -4.65
CA VAL A 22 3.42 36.74 -5.76
C VAL A 22 4.06 37.80 -6.66
N LYS A 23 4.66 38.86 -6.09
CA LYS A 23 5.31 39.92 -6.87
C LYS A 23 6.47 39.37 -7.72
N HIS A 24 7.32 38.52 -7.15
CA HIS A 24 8.45 37.92 -7.87
C HIS A 24 7.98 36.94 -8.94
N TRP A 25 6.98 36.10 -8.64
CA TRP A 25 6.42 35.18 -9.62
C TRP A 25 5.84 35.92 -10.83
N ARG A 26 5.05 36.98 -10.61
CA ARG A 26 4.50 37.80 -11.70
C ARG A 26 5.58 38.52 -12.50
N TYR A 27 6.60 39.06 -11.82
CA TYR A 27 7.74 39.66 -12.51
C TYR A 27 8.48 38.64 -13.38
N ALA A 28 8.79 37.45 -12.86
CA ALA A 28 9.42 36.40 -13.63
C ALA A 28 8.56 35.99 -14.85
N TYR A 29 7.24 35.89 -14.65
CA TYR A 29 6.29 35.62 -15.72
C TYR A 29 6.32 36.68 -16.83
N THR A 30 6.37 37.98 -16.50
CA THR A 30 6.48 39.03 -17.53
C THR A 30 7.83 39.03 -18.25
N GLN A 31 8.88 38.46 -17.65
CA GLN A 31 10.17 38.23 -18.31
C GLN A 31 10.17 36.96 -19.19
N GLY A 32 9.02 36.30 -19.36
CA GLY A 32 8.88 35.07 -20.17
C GLY A 32 9.32 33.80 -19.45
N ALA A 33 9.63 33.86 -18.15
CA ALA A 33 9.80 32.66 -17.36
C ALA A 33 8.44 31.98 -17.17
N PHE A 34 8.39 30.64 -17.23
CA PHE A 34 7.16 29.86 -17.01
C PHE A 34 6.05 30.00 -18.06
N ASN A 35 6.34 30.45 -19.29
CA ASN A 35 5.34 30.55 -20.37
C ASN A 35 4.57 29.24 -20.67
N LYS A 36 5.14 28.08 -20.33
CA LYS A 36 4.51 26.75 -20.50
C LYS A 36 3.71 26.28 -19.28
N GLU A 37 3.92 26.92 -18.12
CA GLU A 37 3.39 26.51 -16.82
C GLU A 37 2.59 27.65 -16.14
N SER A 38 2.17 28.65 -16.91
CA SER A 38 1.51 29.83 -16.37
C SER A 38 0.04 29.58 -16.02
N ILE A 39 -0.44 30.37 -15.07
CA ILE A 39 -1.87 30.46 -14.78
C ILE A 39 -2.56 31.04 -16.02
N THR A 40 -3.73 30.50 -16.38
CA THR A 40 -4.56 31.06 -17.45
C THR A 40 -4.67 32.58 -17.26
N PRO A 41 -4.41 33.41 -18.29
CA PRO A 41 -4.33 34.87 -18.11
C PRO A 41 -5.57 35.50 -17.45
N SER A 42 -6.76 34.95 -17.68
CA SER A 42 -8.02 35.36 -17.03
C SER A 42 -8.04 35.18 -15.50
N HIS A 43 -7.16 34.33 -14.96
CA HIS A 43 -7.06 34.01 -13.54
C HIS A 43 -5.78 34.54 -12.88
N ASP A 44 -4.85 35.15 -13.64
CA ASP A 44 -3.63 35.80 -13.12
C ASP A 44 -3.96 37.19 -12.50
N THR A 45 -4.69 37.15 -11.40
CA THR A 45 -4.91 38.32 -10.55
C THR A 45 -4.06 38.21 -9.29
N VAL A 46 -3.65 39.35 -8.72
CA VAL A 46 -2.92 39.39 -7.45
C VAL A 46 -3.68 38.65 -6.36
N THR A 47 -5.00 38.84 -6.30
CA THR A 47 -5.88 38.18 -5.32
C THR A 47 -5.88 36.66 -5.48
N ASN A 48 -5.96 36.15 -6.70
CA ASN A 48 -5.92 34.71 -6.96
C ASN A 48 -4.56 34.12 -6.62
N CYS A 49 -3.47 34.76 -7.07
CA CYS A 49 -2.11 34.32 -6.77
C CYS A 49 -1.85 34.30 -5.27
N MET A 50 -2.27 35.36 -4.57
CA MET A 50 -2.19 35.44 -3.11
C MET A 50 -3.01 34.34 -2.44
N GLY A 51 -4.23 34.10 -2.92
CA GLY A 51 -5.09 33.01 -2.44
C GLY A 51 -4.46 31.62 -2.60
N ILE A 52 -3.77 31.37 -3.72
CA ILE A 52 -3.04 30.13 -3.97
C ILE A 52 -1.90 29.97 -2.96
N VAL A 53 -1.07 31.00 -2.79
CA VAL A 53 0.07 30.98 -1.86
C VAL A 53 -0.40 30.78 -0.43
N LEU A 54 -1.41 31.53 0.04
CA LEU A 54 -1.94 31.40 1.39
C LEU A 54 -2.60 30.02 1.63
N ARG A 55 -3.32 29.48 0.64
CA ARG A 55 -3.88 28.11 0.72
C ARG A 55 -2.77 27.07 0.83
N TRP A 56 -1.70 27.23 0.05
CA TRP A 56 -0.53 26.36 0.12
C TRP A 56 0.14 26.43 1.50
N ILE A 57 0.34 27.62 2.07
CA ILE A 57 0.88 27.81 3.43
C ILE A 57 0.01 27.09 4.46
N ARG A 58 -1.32 27.30 4.43
CA ARG A 58 -2.25 26.60 5.35
C ARG A 58 -2.07 25.10 5.29
N GLY A 59 -2.06 24.52 4.08
CA GLY A 59 -1.84 23.09 3.88
C GLY A 59 -0.48 22.64 4.44
N ARG A 60 0.57 23.42 4.18
CA ARG A 60 1.93 23.12 4.65
C ARG A 60 2.03 23.18 6.18
N THR A 61 1.44 24.18 6.82
CA THR A 61 1.40 24.31 8.27
C THR A 61 0.65 23.15 8.91
N VAL A 62 -0.47 22.71 8.33
CA VAL A 62 -1.18 21.49 8.78
C VAL A 62 -0.30 20.26 8.65
N ASP A 63 0.39 20.09 7.52
CA ASP A 63 1.29 18.96 7.31
C ASP A 63 2.44 18.93 8.34
N ILE A 64 3.03 20.09 8.66
CA ILE A 64 4.09 20.23 9.65
C ILE A 64 3.57 19.90 11.05
N ARG A 65 2.44 20.48 11.47
CA ARG A 65 1.84 20.22 12.80
C ARG A 65 1.46 18.76 12.99
N GLN A 66 0.98 18.12 11.92
CA GLN A 66 0.64 16.70 11.96
C GLN A 66 1.86 15.79 11.74
N CYS A 67 3.07 16.34 11.60
CA CYS A 67 4.28 15.60 11.26
C CYS A 67 4.06 14.64 10.07
N ARG A 68 3.24 15.02 9.08
CA ARG A 68 2.86 14.13 7.97
C ARG A 68 4.04 13.64 7.14
N ARG A 69 5.15 14.37 7.16
CA ARG A 69 6.42 14.03 6.51
C ARG A 69 7.47 13.49 7.49
N SER A 70 7.09 13.09 8.71
CA SER A 70 8.03 12.38 9.57
C SER A 70 8.41 11.05 8.89
N PRO A 71 9.66 10.58 9.09
CA PRO A 71 10.11 9.29 8.56
C PRO A 71 9.12 8.17 8.88
N ASP A 72 8.61 8.11 10.11
CA ASP A 72 7.67 7.08 10.56
C ASP A 72 6.33 7.11 9.81
N LYS A 73 5.74 8.29 9.58
CA LYS A 73 4.46 8.39 8.85
C LYS A 73 4.62 8.08 7.37
N ILE A 74 5.76 8.45 6.79
CA ILE A 74 6.12 8.08 5.43
C ILE A 74 6.27 6.57 5.33
N LEU A 75 7.03 5.96 6.24
CA LEU A 75 7.22 4.52 6.32
C LEU A 75 5.89 3.79 6.47
N GLN A 76 5.05 4.16 7.44
CA GLN A 76 3.73 3.56 7.63
C GLN A 76 2.85 3.65 6.38
N LYS A 77 2.86 4.80 5.67
CA LYS A 77 2.09 4.98 4.45
C LYS A 77 2.60 4.06 3.33
N GLU A 78 3.92 3.99 3.15
CA GLU A 78 4.55 3.13 2.15
C GLU A 78 4.32 1.65 2.46
N THR A 79 4.45 1.22 3.71
CA THR A 79 4.20 -0.16 4.13
C THR A 79 2.74 -0.54 3.90
N ARG A 80 1.78 0.31 4.26
CA ARG A 80 0.34 0.07 3.96
C ARG A 80 0.07 -0.01 2.47
N ARG A 81 0.70 0.85 1.66
CA ARG A 81 0.58 0.78 0.19
C ARG A 81 1.08 -0.55 -0.34
N LYS A 82 2.28 -0.96 0.10
CA LYS A 82 2.92 -2.22 -0.30
C LYS A 82 2.09 -3.44 0.10
N LYS A 83 1.56 -3.49 1.34
CA LYS A 83 0.63 -4.54 1.79
C LYS A 83 -0.58 -4.69 0.86
N ARG A 84 -1.22 -3.58 0.49
CA ARG A 84 -2.37 -3.59 -0.44
C ARG A 84 -2.00 -4.12 -1.83
N VAL A 85 -0.83 -3.75 -2.34
CA VAL A 85 -0.35 -4.24 -3.65
C VAL A 85 -0.09 -5.75 -3.59
N LEU A 86 0.58 -6.23 -2.55
CA LEU A 86 0.86 -7.65 -2.37
C LEU A 86 -0.43 -8.47 -2.19
N PHE A 87 -1.36 -7.98 -1.38
CA PHE A 87 -2.66 -8.60 -1.21
C PHE A 87 -3.43 -8.72 -2.53
N LYS A 88 -3.52 -7.61 -3.28
CA LYS A 88 -4.18 -7.59 -4.60
C LYS A 88 -3.54 -8.61 -5.54
N TYR A 89 -2.21 -8.68 -5.56
CA TYR A 89 -1.50 -9.64 -6.39
C TYR A 89 -1.84 -11.09 -6.02
N ARG A 90 -1.93 -11.41 -4.73
CA ARG A 90 -2.32 -12.76 -4.27
C ARG A 90 -3.76 -13.10 -4.65
N VAL A 91 -4.67 -12.14 -4.48
CA VAL A 91 -6.07 -12.27 -4.94
C VAL A 91 -6.10 -12.56 -6.44
N ASP A 92 -5.37 -11.79 -7.25
CA ASP A 92 -5.30 -11.98 -8.71
C ASP A 92 -4.73 -13.37 -9.07
N SER A 93 -3.71 -13.83 -8.34
CA SER A 93 -3.09 -15.14 -8.55
C SER A 93 -4.05 -16.28 -8.20
N LEU A 94 -4.74 -16.18 -7.07
CA LEU A 94 -5.74 -17.16 -6.67
C LEU A 94 -6.94 -17.16 -7.63
N SER A 95 -7.43 -16.00 -8.05
CA SER A 95 -8.51 -15.91 -9.04
C SER A 95 -8.13 -16.60 -10.35
N ARG A 96 -6.88 -16.48 -10.81
CA ARG A 96 -6.42 -17.21 -12.01
C ARG A 96 -6.43 -18.73 -11.81
N LEU A 97 -5.99 -19.20 -10.65
CA LEU A 97 -6.04 -20.63 -10.32
C LEU A 97 -7.48 -21.13 -10.23
N LEU A 98 -8.36 -20.43 -9.51
CA LEU A 98 -9.75 -20.85 -9.36
C LEU A 98 -10.50 -20.82 -10.70
N LYS A 99 -10.18 -19.86 -11.58
CA LYS A 99 -10.68 -19.84 -12.96
C LYS A 99 -10.29 -21.09 -13.74
N SER A 100 -9.05 -21.54 -13.63
CA SER A 100 -8.63 -22.80 -14.28
C SER A 100 -9.38 -24.02 -13.72
N SER A 101 -9.84 -23.95 -12.47
CA SER A 101 -10.57 -25.00 -11.78
C SER A 101 -12.10 -24.85 -11.81
N LYS A 102 -12.65 -23.89 -12.58
CA LYS A 102 -14.08 -23.57 -12.68
C LYS A 102 -14.74 -23.19 -11.33
N LEU A 103 -14.00 -22.51 -10.45
CA LEU A 103 -14.38 -22.10 -9.08
C LEU A 103 -14.30 -20.57 -8.87
N ASP A 104 -14.61 -19.79 -9.91
CA ASP A 104 -14.34 -18.35 -10.04
C ASP A 104 -14.77 -17.48 -8.84
N ASN A 105 -15.86 -17.86 -8.16
CA ASN A 105 -16.49 -17.03 -7.12
C ASN A 105 -15.91 -17.20 -5.71
N LEU A 106 -14.98 -18.14 -5.49
CA LEU A 106 -14.49 -18.45 -4.13
C LEU A 106 -13.30 -17.61 -3.68
N THR A 107 -12.72 -16.78 -4.55
CA THR A 107 -11.48 -16.02 -4.22
C THR A 107 -11.66 -15.18 -2.96
N SER A 108 -12.76 -14.43 -2.87
CA SER A 108 -13.05 -13.55 -1.73
C SER A 108 -13.42 -14.30 -0.45
N GLU A 109 -13.82 -15.57 -0.57
CA GLU A 109 -14.12 -16.43 0.59
C GLU A 109 -12.83 -17.05 1.15
N ILE A 110 -11.88 -17.41 0.29
CA ILE A 110 -10.59 -18.02 0.68
C ILE A 110 -9.60 -16.95 1.14
N MET A 111 -9.49 -15.82 0.45
CA MET A 111 -8.48 -14.82 0.79
C MET A 111 -8.84 -14.10 2.10
N PRO A 112 -7.85 -13.87 2.99
CA PRO A 112 -8.09 -13.23 4.26
C PRO A 112 -8.19 -11.71 4.05
N ASN A 113 -8.20 -10.91 5.12
CA ASN A 113 -8.10 -9.46 4.99
C ASN A 113 -6.68 -9.05 4.51
N VAL A 114 -6.55 -7.90 3.83
CA VAL A 114 -5.25 -7.27 3.51
C VAL A 114 -4.38 -7.09 4.75
N ASP A 115 -5.00 -6.87 5.91
CA ASP A 115 -4.30 -6.72 7.20
C ASP A 115 -3.60 -8.01 7.65
N CYS A 116 -3.88 -9.15 7.02
CA CYS A 116 -3.19 -10.42 7.28
C CYS A 116 -1.84 -10.57 6.54
N CYS A 117 -1.44 -9.59 5.73
CA CYS A 117 -0.10 -9.52 5.18
C CYS A 117 0.83 -8.86 6.21
N SER A 118 1.99 -9.46 6.50
CA SER A 118 2.98 -8.86 7.41
C SER A 118 3.57 -7.55 6.82
N ASP A 119 3.97 -6.62 7.70
CA ASP A 119 4.70 -5.40 7.31
C ASP A 119 6.08 -5.71 6.73
N THR A 120 6.67 -6.84 7.14
CA THR A 120 7.97 -7.31 6.66
C THR A 120 7.89 -7.98 5.28
N GLU A 121 6.69 -8.18 4.70
CA GLU A 121 6.55 -8.90 3.42
C GLU A 121 7.04 -8.15 2.17
N TRP A 122 7.78 -7.06 2.32
CA TRP A 122 8.28 -6.28 1.19
C TRP A 122 9.79 -5.99 1.26
N ASP A 123 10.47 -6.33 2.35
CA ASP A 123 11.92 -6.12 2.43
C ASP A 123 12.66 -7.44 2.23
N PRO A 124 12.91 -7.88 0.97
CA PRO A 124 13.51 -9.16 0.69
C PRO A 124 14.98 -9.24 1.12
N GLU A 125 15.64 -8.11 1.37
CA GLU A 125 17.07 -8.06 1.71
C GLU A 125 17.31 -8.17 3.23
N GLU A 126 16.30 -7.84 4.05
CA GLU A 126 16.30 -8.05 5.51
C GLU A 126 15.66 -9.39 5.96
N THR A 127 15.47 -10.34 5.03
CA THR A 127 14.58 -11.52 5.13
C THR A 127 14.87 -12.60 6.16
N ARG A 128 15.81 -12.41 7.10
CA ARG A 128 16.04 -13.39 8.16
C ARG A 128 15.06 -13.20 9.33
N TYR A 129 13.77 -13.10 9.03
CA TYR A 129 12.75 -13.15 10.06
C TYR A 129 12.33 -14.60 10.30
N PRO A 130 12.24 -15.05 11.55
CA PRO A 130 11.68 -16.37 11.84
C PRO A 130 10.23 -16.40 11.37
N SER A 131 9.86 -17.47 10.65
CA SER A 131 8.48 -17.67 10.24
C SER A 131 7.64 -18.01 11.47
N VAL A 132 6.61 -17.22 11.75
CA VAL A 132 5.75 -17.40 12.92
C VAL A 132 4.48 -18.16 12.50
N GLY A 133 4.31 -19.34 13.08
CA GLY A 133 3.09 -20.13 12.98
C GLY A 133 1.95 -19.46 13.76
N LEU A 134 0.74 -19.53 13.21
CA LEU A 134 -0.47 -18.94 13.79
C LEU A 134 -1.42 -20.08 14.17
N GLU A 135 -1.74 -20.23 15.46
CA GLU A 135 -2.59 -21.33 15.95
C GLU A 135 -4.00 -21.31 15.35
N TRP A 136 -4.53 -20.11 15.11
CA TRP A 136 -5.85 -19.93 14.53
C TRP A 136 -5.88 -20.19 13.01
N ARG A 137 -4.73 -20.38 12.37
CA ARG A 137 -4.64 -20.65 10.93
C ARG A 137 -4.67 -22.16 10.71
N SER A 138 -5.69 -22.65 10.00
CA SER A 138 -5.77 -24.07 9.69
C SER A 138 -4.60 -24.55 8.83
N GLU A 139 -4.24 -25.83 8.98
CA GLU A 139 -3.15 -26.45 8.21
C GLU A 139 -3.49 -26.45 6.71
N GLN A 140 -4.75 -26.70 6.35
CA GLN A 140 -5.23 -26.68 4.97
C GLN A 140 -5.03 -25.30 4.35
N TYR A 141 -5.38 -24.25 5.09
CA TYR A 141 -5.22 -22.89 4.61
C TYR A 141 -3.75 -22.51 4.42
N THR A 142 -2.89 -22.96 5.32
CA THR A 142 -1.44 -22.79 5.20
C THR A 142 -0.91 -23.45 3.91
N LYS A 143 -1.35 -24.68 3.60
CA LYS A 143 -0.99 -25.38 2.36
C LYS A 143 -1.43 -24.61 1.11
N ILE A 144 -2.65 -24.07 1.10
CA ILE A 144 -3.16 -23.24 -0.02
C ILE A 144 -2.28 -22.01 -0.21
N LEU A 145 -1.91 -21.31 0.86
CA LEU A 145 -1.05 -20.13 0.76
C LEU A 145 0.29 -20.47 0.11
N HIS A 146 0.95 -21.56 0.51
CA HIS A 146 2.19 -22.01 -0.13
C HIS A 146 2.00 -22.37 -1.62
N GLN A 147 0.86 -22.98 -1.98
CA GLN A 147 0.55 -23.25 -3.40
C GLN A 147 0.37 -21.96 -4.21
N ILE A 148 -0.33 -20.97 -3.66
CA ILE A 148 -0.50 -19.64 -4.28
C ILE A 148 0.86 -18.98 -4.46
N ASP A 149 1.72 -19.02 -3.45
CA ASP A 149 3.04 -18.41 -3.47
C ASP A 149 3.95 -19.08 -4.53
N GLY A 150 3.85 -20.41 -4.71
CA GLY A 150 4.56 -21.13 -5.77
C GLY A 150 4.06 -20.80 -7.18
N ILE A 151 2.76 -20.61 -7.37
CA ILE A 151 2.19 -20.20 -8.67
C ILE A 151 2.55 -18.75 -8.98
N SER A 152 2.46 -17.89 -7.96
CA SER A 152 2.91 -16.52 -8.00
C SER A 152 4.36 -16.43 -8.47
N PHE A 153 5.24 -17.26 -7.91
CA PHE A 153 6.64 -17.36 -8.31
C PHE A 153 6.78 -17.69 -9.79
N LYS A 154 6.14 -18.79 -10.23
CA LYS A 154 6.22 -19.27 -11.61
C LYS A 154 5.78 -18.18 -12.60
N TYR A 155 4.69 -17.48 -12.31
CA TYR A 155 4.20 -16.37 -13.12
C TYR A 155 5.16 -15.17 -13.13
N CYS A 156 5.70 -14.79 -11.98
CA CYS A 156 6.66 -13.68 -11.91
C CYS A 156 7.97 -14.03 -12.60
N SER A 157 8.45 -15.26 -12.44
CA SER A 157 9.66 -15.76 -13.07
C SER A 157 9.53 -15.78 -14.59
N SER A 158 8.37 -16.20 -15.13
CA SER A 158 8.13 -16.20 -16.57
C SER A 158 7.96 -14.80 -17.17
N THR A 159 7.41 -13.83 -16.42
CA THR A 159 7.12 -12.49 -16.94
C THR A 159 8.24 -11.48 -16.71
N ARG A 160 8.97 -11.57 -15.59
CA ARG A 160 9.99 -10.60 -15.15
C ARG A 160 11.36 -11.22 -14.89
N GLY A 161 11.50 -12.52 -15.09
CA GLY A 161 12.73 -13.26 -14.86
C GLY A 161 12.90 -13.77 -13.43
N PRO A 162 13.73 -14.81 -13.24
CA PRO A 162 13.89 -15.51 -11.97
C PRO A 162 14.53 -14.64 -10.88
N ALA A 163 15.49 -13.77 -11.23
CA ALA A 163 16.12 -12.87 -10.26
C ALA A 163 15.11 -11.94 -9.57
N HIS A 164 14.14 -11.43 -10.33
CA HIS A 164 13.06 -10.60 -9.77
C HIS A 164 12.10 -11.45 -8.94
N ALA A 165 11.85 -12.71 -9.34
CA ALA A 165 10.96 -13.61 -8.61
C ALA A 165 11.54 -14.04 -7.24
N CYS A 166 12.84 -14.33 -7.17
CA CYS A 166 13.52 -14.75 -5.93
C CYS A 166 13.62 -13.62 -4.89
N LYS A 167 13.70 -12.36 -5.34
CA LYS A 167 13.71 -11.19 -4.45
C LYS A 167 12.32 -10.82 -3.90
N ARG A 168 11.33 -11.71 -3.95
CA ARG A 168 10.01 -11.42 -3.42
C ARG A 168 9.79 -12.15 -2.11
N PHE A 169 9.20 -11.48 -1.13
CA PHE A 169 8.95 -12.08 0.18
C PHE A 169 7.89 -13.18 0.17
N ASP A 170 7.02 -13.27 -0.85
CA ASP A 170 6.16 -14.46 -0.97
C ASP A 170 6.98 -15.75 -1.14
N GLN A 171 8.27 -15.66 -1.50
CA GLN A 171 9.23 -16.78 -1.43
C GLN A 171 9.86 -16.99 -0.04
N CYS A 172 9.68 -16.05 0.88
CA CYS A 172 10.24 -16.09 2.24
C CYS A 172 9.30 -16.73 3.25
N ARG A 173 8.08 -17.10 2.85
CA ARG A 173 7.17 -17.92 3.66
C ARG A 173 7.67 -19.35 3.67
N ASN A 174 8.54 -19.60 4.64
CA ASN A 174 8.99 -20.92 5.00
C ASN A 174 8.07 -21.53 6.06
N GLU A 175 8.23 -22.82 6.30
CA GLU A 175 7.59 -23.50 7.43
C GLU A 175 7.85 -22.73 8.73
N ALA A 176 6.83 -22.68 9.58
CA ALA A 176 6.89 -21.96 10.85
C ALA A 176 8.04 -22.51 11.70
N THR A 177 8.93 -21.62 12.15
CA THR A 177 10.03 -21.99 13.04
C THR A 177 9.54 -22.13 14.49
N HIS A 178 8.51 -21.36 14.85
CA HIS A 178 7.84 -21.43 16.14
C HIS A 178 6.39 -20.95 15.99
N THR A 179 5.54 -21.32 16.94
CA THR A 179 4.15 -20.88 17.00
C THR A 179 3.99 -19.81 18.07
N ASN A 180 3.26 -18.73 17.75
CA ASN A 180 2.94 -17.69 18.72
C ASN A 180 1.46 -17.81 19.17
N PRO A 181 1.19 -18.26 20.41
CA PRO A 181 -0.17 -18.42 20.92
C PRO A 181 -0.89 -17.08 21.15
N GLN A 182 -0.14 -15.98 21.27
CA GLN A 182 -0.69 -14.63 21.45
C GLN A 182 -0.86 -13.89 20.12
N ALA A 183 -0.68 -14.55 18.98
CA ALA A 183 -0.82 -13.91 17.69
C ALA A 183 -2.26 -13.42 17.47
N SER A 184 -2.42 -12.15 17.12
CA SER A 184 -3.72 -11.54 16.85
C SER A 184 -4.51 -12.31 15.78
N VAL A 185 -5.77 -12.63 16.08
CA VAL A 185 -6.68 -13.35 15.18
C VAL A 185 -7.30 -12.39 14.16
N CYS A 186 -7.40 -12.81 12.90
CA CYS A 186 -8.20 -12.07 11.92
C CYS A 186 -9.70 -12.31 12.19
N ILE A 187 -10.41 -11.26 12.64
CA ILE A 187 -11.83 -11.30 13.04
C ILE A 187 -12.77 -11.78 11.91
N ARG A 188 -12.35 -11.73 10.63
CA ARG A 188 -13.15 -12.20 9.49
C ARG A 188 -12.80 -13.61 8.97
N GLY A 189 -11.82 -14.29 9.54
CA GLY A 189 -11.27 -15.55 9.00
C GLY A 189 -11.75 -16.84 9.69
N THR A 190 -12.40 -16.76 10.85
CA THR A 190 -12.45 -17.91 11.77
C THR A 190 -13.58 -18.91 11.56
N GLN A 191 -14.68 -18.57 10.89
CA GLN A 191 -15.85 -19.47 10.82
C GLN A 191 -16.26 -19.89 9.42
N VAL A 192 -16.10 -19.03 8.42
CA VAL A 192 -16.58 -19.32 7.05
C VAL A 192 -15.61 -20.19 6.25
N GLN A 193 -14.31 -20.22 6.62
CA GLN A 193 -13.26 -20.86 5.82
C GLN A 193 -13.06 -22.35 6.12
N ILE A 194 -13.36 -22.83 7.33
CA ILE A 194 -13.14 -24.24 7.72
C ILE A 194 -14.25 -25.15 7.18
N GLU A 195 -15.52 -24.77 7.37
CA GLU A 195 -16.67 -25.60 6.97
C GLU A 195 -16.83 -25.68 5.45
N LYS A 196 -16.64 -24.58 4.73
CA LYS A 196 -16.76 -24.56 3.26
C LYS A 196 -15.59 -25.24 2.55
N PHE A 197 -14.39 -25.27 3.14
CA PHE A 197 -13.23 -25.93 2.54
C PHE A 197 -13.29 -27.46 2.68
N ILE A 198 -13.86 -27.97 3.79
CA ILE A 198 -14.22 -29.39 3.92
C ILE A 198 -15.14 -29.80 2.76
N ALA A 199 -16.15 -28.99 2.43
CA ALA A 199 -17.05 -29.26 1.31
C ALA A 199 -16.34 -29.30 -0.06
N ILE A 200 -15.30 -28.48 -0.28
CA ILE A 200 -14.51 -28.48 -1.53
C ILE A 200 -13.62 -29.72 -1.64
N GLN A 201 -13.04 -30.20 -0.52
CA GLN A 201 -12.29 -31.47 -0.52
C GLN A 201 -13.20 -32.68 -0.73
N SER A 202 -14.42 -32.68 -0.19
CA SER A 202 -15.42 -33.73 -0.44
C SER A 202 -15.77 -33.85 -1.93
N VAL A 203 -15.87 -32.72 -2.63
CA VAL A 203 -16.19 -32.70 -4.08
C VAL A 203 -15.03 -33.20 -4.95
N ASN A 204 -13.77 -33.01 -4.55
CA ASN A 204 -12.61 -33.52 -5.29
C ASN A 204 -12.30 -34.99 -4.99
N LEU A 205 -12.61 -35.49 -3.80
CA LEU A 205 -12.49 -36.92 -3.47
C LEU A 205 -13.55 -37.78 -4.20
N LEU A 206 -14.72 -37.21 -4.51
CA LEU A 206 -15.76 -37.89 -5.31
C LEU A 206 -15.49 -37.92 -6.82
N LYS A 207 -14.48 -37.20 -7.32
CA LYS A 207 -14.12 -37.18 -8.74
C LYS A 207 -12.94 -38.09 -9.09
N ASN A 208 -12.30 -38.69 -8.09
CA ASN A 208 -11.16 -39.60 -8.24
C ASN A 208 -11.50 -41.06 -7.86
N ASN A 209 -12.79 -41.40 -7.76
CA ASN A 209 -13.31 -42.77 -7.70
C ASN A 209 -14.20 -43.03 -8.91
#